data_AF-A0A8U0A214-F1
#
_entry.id   AF-A0A8U0A214-F1
#
_cell.length_a   1.000
_cell.length_b   1.000
_cell.length_c   1.000
_cell.angle_alpha   90.00
_cell.angle_beta   90.00
_cell.angle_gamma   90.00
#
_symmetry.space_group_name_H-M   'P 1'
#
loop_
_entity.id
_entity.type
_entity.pdbx_description
1 polymer ?
#
loop_
_entity_poly.entity_id
_entity_poly.type
_entity_poly.pdbx_seq_one_letter_code
_entity_poly.pdbx_strand_id
1 'polypeptide(L)'
;MSTAITMASMSTYAILGCGSVGHAVAEELEREQKDVLILDKDEDRVEALRDQDLDARTADIRESAVAESIADRDVILIMATDVETNKTAVKHLREQSGERYIVVRASDPVSADEFTDLGADVVINPSTVIADSALRALESGELEYKTGELVDSIDSTTSKMAILTHHRPNPDAIASAVALQAIADDRDVDADVIYDGEMSLQENRAFVNLLGIDLVSKADISLDTYDTITLINHAHATEPAVDGVVDIYIDHAEPQFEMEVAFSDIRPNVSSSSTILTKYLQTLDLTVSEEVATALLYGIRAETLDFKRDTTPADLTAAAYLYPFADHDTLEQVEAPSMSPETLDVLAEAIHNREVKGSHLVTNAGFVRDQDALGQAAQRLLNLEGITTSAVFAITDDAIYLAARSKDIRMNIGSVLEDAFGDIGETAGHSTDASATIPLGIFTGIETSEENRGTLLSLVEKAVRTKLFEALGVETSDGNGS
;
A
#
# COMPACT_ATOMS: atom_id res chain seq x y z
N MET A 1 16.62 13.46 9.77
CA MET A 1 16.09 14.03 11.03
C MET A 1 16.50 13.15 12.19
N SER A 2 17.15 13.69 13.22
CA SER A 2 17.48 12.93 14.43
C SER A 2 16.19 12.56 15.15
N THR A 3 15.94 11.27 15.36
CA THR A 3 14.89 10.76 16.24
C THR A 3 15.25 11.14 17.67
N ALA A 4 15.01 12.40 18.02
CA ALA A 4 14.98 12.86 19.39
C ALA A 4 13.79 12.17 20.06
N ILE A 5 14.05 11.02 20.67
CA ILE A 5 13.14 10.44 21.64
C ILE A 5 12.99 11.50 22.73
N THR A 6 11.85 12.17 22.76
CA THR A 6 11.50 13.10 23.83
C THR A 6 11.32 12.29 25.11
N MET A 7 12.42 11.96 25.78
CA MET A 7 12.40 11.27 27.08
C MET A 7 11.77 12.21 28.11
N ALA A 8 10.66 11.78 28.70
CA ALA A 8 9.89 12.57 29.66
C ALA A 8 10.70 12.91 30.94
N SER A 9 10.22 13.94 31.64
CA SER A 9 10.75 14.68 32.81
C SER A 9 11.76 14.00 33.77
N MET A 10 12.84 14.75 34.09
CA MET A 10 13.73 14.64 35.27
C MET A 10 14.05 13.24 35.84
N SER A 11 14.40 12.27 35.00
CA SER A 11 15.05 11.05 35.49
C SER A 11 16.49 11.34 35.92
N THR A 12 16.92 10.71 37.01
CA THR A 12 18.31 10.67 37.47
C THR A 12 18.97 9.37 37.01
N TYR A 13 20.25 9.44 36.61
CA TYR A 13 20.92 8.33 35.93
C TYR A 13 22.15 7.87 36.72
N ALA A 14 22.43 6.56 36.65
CA ALA A 14 23.72 6.01 37.04
C ALA A 14 24.33 5.20 35.89
N ILE A 15 25.63 5.39 35.63
CA ILE A 15 26.38 4.56 34.67
C ILE A 15 27.35 3.68 35.46
N LEU A 16 27.16 2.37 35.38
CA LEU A 16 27.95 1.34 36.05
C LEU A 16 28.92 0.71 35.03
N GLY A 17 30.20 1.08 35.12
CA GLY A 17 31.24 0.71 34.17
C GLY A 17 31.29 1.65 32.98
N CYS A 18 32.22 2.59 32.97
CA CYS A 18 32.31 3.67 32.00
C CYS A 18 33.38 3.38 30.94
N GLY A 19 33.22 2.32 30.16
CA GLY A 19 34.08 2.11 28.99
C GLY A 19 33.84 3.15 27.89
N SER A 20 34.33 2.93 26.67
CA SER A 20 34.09 3.84 25.53
C SER A 20 32.60 4.13 25.30
N VAL A 21 31.75 3.10 25.36
CA VAL A 21 30.29 3.24 25.21
C VAL A 21 29.67 4.00 26.38
N GLY A 22 30.07 3.67 27.61
CA GLY A 22 29.56 4.36 28.81
C GLY A 22 29.92 5.84 28.84
N HIS A 23 31.14 6.18 28.40
CA HIS A 23 31.59 7.57 28.28
C HIS A 23 30.80 8.34 27.22
N ALA A 24 30.61 7.77 26.02
CA ALA A 24 29.80 8.41 24.98
C ALA A 24 28.34 8.65 25.43
N VAL A 25 27.77 7.74 26.21
CA VAL A 25 26.44 7.93 26.80
C VAL A 25 26.45 9.00 27.90
N ALA A 26 27.51 9.06 28.72
CA ALA A 26 27.66 10.08 29.75
C ALA A 26 27.73 11.50 29.15
N GLU A 27 28.52 11.69 28.09
CA GLU A 27 28.62 12.98 27.39
C GLU A 27 27.26 13.43 26.84
N GLU A 28 26.50 12.52 26.23
CA GLU A 28 25.19 12.86 25.65
C GLU A 28 24.15 13.19 26.74
N LEU A 29 24.16 12.48 27.87
CA LEU A 29 23.29 12.79 29.01
C LEU A 29 23.65 14.13 29.67
N GLU A 30 24.94 14.44 29.77
CA GLU A 30 25.42 15.74 30.28
C GLU A 30 25.03 16.88 29.34
N ARG A 31 25.16 16.69 28.02
CA ARG A 31 24.72 17.64 26.97
C ARG A 31 23.23 17.97 27.06
N GLU A 32 22.41 16.98 27.44
CA GLU A 32 20.97 17.11 27.69
C GLU A 32 20.64 17.56 29.14
N GLN A 33 21.65 18.02 29.89
CA GLN A 33 21.57 18.55 31.26
C GLN A 33 20.92 17.58 32.27
N LYS A 34 21.25 16.30 32.17
CA LYS A 34 20.78 15.26 33.09
C LYS A 34 21.74 15.07 34.27
N ASP A 35 21.19 14.67 35.42
CA ASP A 35 21.98 14.28 36.59
C ASP A 35 22.48 12.84 36.42
N VAL A 36 23.79 12.68 36.23
CA VAL A 36 24.44 11.39 35.93
C VAL A 36 25.53 11.13 36.95
N LEU A 37 25.42 10.01 37.67
CA LEU A 37 26.50 9.49 38.51
C LEU A 37 27.22 8.33 37.80
N ILE A 38 28.53 8.42 37.65
CA ILE A 38 29.34 7.40 36.98
C ILE A 38 30.14 6.62 38.03
N LEU A 39 30.06 5.29 37.97
CA LEU A 39 30.83 4.38 38.82
C LEU A 39 31.74 3.50 37.97
N ASP A 40 33.05 3.56 38.20
CA ASP A 40 34.03 2.69 37.54
C ASP A 40 35.07 2.20 38.57
N LYS A 41 35.64 1.01 38.35
CA LYS A 41 36.68 0.46 39.24
C LYS A 41 38.07 0.99 38.93
N ASP A 42 38.25 1.54 37.73
CA ASP A 42 39.52 2.06 37.21
C ASP A 42 39.71 3.51 37.70
N GLU A 43 40.58 3.70 38.68
CA GLU A 43 40.86 5.02 39.27
C GLU A 43 41.35 6.04 38.24
N ASP A 44 42.22 5.61 37.32
CA ASP A 44 42.75 6.50 36.27
C ASP A 44 41.61 7.00 35.36
N ARG A 45 40.64 6.13 35.08
CA ARG A 45 39.46 6.50 34.29
C ARG A 45 38.53 7.45 35.04
N VAL A 46 38.31 7.21 36.34
CA VAL A 46 37.48 8.10 37.18
C VAL A 46 38.07 9.49 37.25
N GLU A 47 39.39 9.61 37.44
CA GLU A 47 40.07 10.91 37.44
C GLU A 47 39.95 11.60 36.07
N ALA A 48 40.14 10.87 34.96
CA ALA A 48 39.97 11.42 33.61
C ALA A 48 38.53 11.90 33.32
N LEU A 49 37.51 11.28 33.90
CA LEU A 49 36.11 11.72 33.79
C LEU A 49 35.86 12.99 34.63
N ARG A 50 36.46 13.08 35.83
CA ARG A 50 36.38 14.27 36.69
C ARG A 50 37.09 15.48 36.10
N ASP A 51 38.21 15.27 35.41
CA ASP A 51 38.91 16.32 34.65
C ASP A 51 38.04 16.93 33.54
N GLN A 52 36.96 16.25 33.16
CA GLN A 52 35.93 16.69 32.20
C GLN A 52 34.64 17.15 32.90
N ASP A 53 34.70 17.46 34.19
CA ASP A 53 33.58 17.93 35.02
C ASP A 53 32.40 16.93 35.18
N LEU A 54 32.62 15.63 34.95
CA LEU A 54 31.61 14.58 35.18
C LEU A 54 31.61 14.09 36.64
N ASP A 55 30.42 13.81 37.23
CA ASP A 55 30.30 13.19 38.57
C ASP A 55 30.66 11.71 38.50
N ALA A 56 31.95 11.40 38.67
CA ALA A 56 32.47 10.04 38.70
C ALA A 56 33.02 9.64 40.07
N ARG A 57 32.86 8.38 40.46
CA ARG A 57 33.40 7.81 41.71
C ARG A 57 33.96 6.41 41.47
N THR A 58 35.03 6.09 42.19
CA THR A 58 35.65 4.76 42.15
C THR A 58 34.77 3.76 42.90
N ALA A 59 34.27 2.74 42.21
CA ALA A 59 33.52 1.64 42.80
C ALA A 59 33.54 0.39 41.90
N ASP A 60 33.64 -0.79 42.51
CA ASP A 60 33.49 -2.06 41.79
C ASP A 60 32.01 -2.45 41.72
N ILE A 61 31.43 -2.41 40.53
CA ILE A 61 30.00 -2.65 40.29
C ILE A 61 29.53 -4.07 40.63
N ARG A 62 30.48 -4.99 40.92
CA ARG A 62 30.19 -6.33 41.43
C ARG A 62 29.85 -6.32 42.92
N GLU A 63 30.16 -5.27 43.66
CA GLU A 63 29.89 -5.18 45.08
C GLU A 63 28.44 -4.76 45.35
N SER A 64 27.78 -5.40 46.32
CA SER A 64 26.40 -5.07 46.68
C SER A 64 26.24 -3.66 47.28
N ALA A 65 27.31 -3.05 47.79
CA ALA A 65 27.32 -1.69 48.32
C ALA A 65 27.06 -0.60 47.25
N VAL A 66 27.31 -0.91 45.98
CA VAL A 66 27.05 -0.01 44.84
C VAL A 66 25.58 0.42 44.80
N ALA A 67 24.69 -0.48 45.17
CA ALA A 67 23.26 -0.25 45.11
C ALA A 67 22.76 0.74 46.17
N GLU A 68 23.54 0.99 47.24
CA GLU A 68 23.30 2.11 48.18
C GLU A 68 23.76 3.44 47.58
N SER A 69 24.85 3.44 46.81
CA SER A 69 25.44 4.63 46.19
C SER A 69 24.59 5.21 45.06
N ILE A 70 23.72 4.39 44.47
CA ILE A 70 22.80 4.76 43.39
C ILE A 70 21.33 4.68 43.83
N ALA A 71 21.06 4.68 45.13
CA ALA A 71 19.71 4.50 45.67
C ALA A 71 18.74 5.63 45.28
N ASP A 72 19.28 6.81 44.99
CA ASP A 72 18.56 8.00 44.53
C ASP A 72 18.43 8.08 43.00
N ARG A 73 18.83 7.02 42.27
CA ARG A 73 18.89 7.00 40.80
C ARG A 73 17.74 6.20 40.20
N ASP A 74 17.02 6.81 39.26
CA ASP A 74 15.84 6.22 38.62
C ASP A 74 16.22 5.19 37.54
N VAL A 75 17.25 5.50 36.75
CA VAL A 75 17.70 4.71 35.59
C VAL A 75 19.15 4.28 35.77
N ILE A 76 19.41 2.97 35.66
CA ILE A 76 20.74 2.39 35.83
C ILE A 76 21.22 1.80 34.50
N LEU A 77 22.33 2.32 33.99
CA LEU A 77 22.99 1.88 32.77
C LEU A 77 24.23 1.05 33.12
N ILE A 78 24.17 -0.27 32.92
CA ILE A 78 25.28 -1.18 33.19
C ILE A 78 26.07 -1.40 31.90
N MET A 79 27.25 -0.77 31.80
CA MET A 79 27.98 -0.57 30.54
C MET A 79 29.41 -1.15 30.56
N ALA A 80 29.76 -1.95 31.56
CA ALA A 80 31.08 -2.58 31.60
C ALA A 80 31.30 -3.52 30.41
N THR A 81 32.56 -3.69 30.02
CA THR A 81 32.95 -4.56 28.89
C THR A 81 32.89 -6.03 29.23
N ASP A 82 32.92 -6.39 30.52
CA ASP A 82 32.93 -7.76 31.01
C ASP A 82 31.51 -8.23 31.34
N VAL A 83 31.09 -9.32 30.68
CA VAL A 83 29.73 -9.86 30.77
C VAL A 83 29.40 -10.34 32.18
N GLU A 84 30.33 -11.06 32.82
CA GLU A 84 30.11 -11.60 34.17
C GLU A 84 30.02 -10.50 35.23
N THR A 85 30.78 -9.42 35.05
CA THR A 85 30.65 -8.19 35.83
C THR A 85 29.25 -7.58 35.68
N ASN A 86 28.75 -7.45 34.45
CA ASN A 86 27.40 -6.94 34.20
C ASN A 86 26.33 -7.85 34.81
N LYS A 87 26.45 -9.18 34.65
CA LYS A 87 25.50 -10.15 35.22
C LYS A 87 25.43 -10.07 36.74
N THR A 88 26.59 -9.94 37.39
CA THR A 88 26.68 -9.79 38.84
C THR A 88 26.01 -8.50 39.29
N ALA A 89 26.25 -7.40 38.59
CA ALA A 89 25.61 -6.11 38.89
C ALA A 89 24.07 -6.19 38.75
N VAL A 90 23.56 -6.76 37.65
CA VAL A 90 22.10 -6.95 37.46
C VAL A 90 21.50 -7.77 38.59
N LYS A 91 22.10 -8.92 38.94
CA LYS A 91 21.64 -9.78 40.04
C LYS A 91 21.54 -9.02 41.36
N HIS A 92 22.61 -8.34 41.75
CA HIS A 92 22.65 -7.60 43.02
C HIS A 92 21.63 -6.46 43.05
N LEU A 93 21.42 -5.76 41.92
CA LEU A 93 20.42 -4.70 41.84
C LEU A 93 18.99 -5.22 41.90
N ARG A 94 18.72 -6.41 41.37
CA ARG A 94 17.39 -7.05 41.42
C ARG A 94 17.09 -7.76 42.74
N GLU A 95 18.11 -8.21 43.46
CA GLU A 95 17.95 -8.77 44.82
C GLU A 95 17.58 -7.71 45.87
N GLN A 96 17.85 -6.44 45.60
CA GLN A 96 17.49 -5.33 46.49
C GLN A 96 16.07 -4.82 46.27
N SER A 97 15.42 -4.39 47.35
CA SER A 97 14.07 -3.82 47.31
C SER A 97 14.06 -2.48 46.57
N GLY A 98 13.54 -2.46 45.34
CA GLY A 98 13.26 -1.25 44.56
C GLY A 98 13.09 -1.56 43.08
N GLU A 99 11.97 -1.17 42.48
CA GLU A 99 11.81 -1.21 41.02
C GLU A 99 12.67 -0.09 40.42
N ARG A 100 13.80 -0.48 39.80
CA ARG A 100 14.72 0.41 39.07
C ARG A 100 14.69 0.07 37.61
N TYR A 101 14.79 1.05 36.72
CA TYR A 101 14.87 0.78 35.29
C TYR A 101 16.32 0.47 34.90
N ILE A 102 16.62 -0.78 34.54
CA ILE A 102 17.96 -1.29 34.25
C ILE A 102 18.14 -1.49 32.75
N VAL A 103 19.08 -0.73 32.18
CA VAL A 103 19.60 -0.91 30.82
C VAL A 103 20.97 -1.57 30.93
N VAL A 104 21.19 -2.69 30.26
CA VAL A 104 22.47 -3.43 30.33
C VAL A 104 23.08 -3.69 28.96
N ARG A 105 24.40 -3.57 28.90
CA ARG A 105 25.20 -3.94 27.74
C ARG A 105 25.43 -5.45 27.69
N ALA A 106 25.04 -6.05 26.56
CA ALA A 106 25.42 -7.38 26.14
C ALA A 106 26.65 -7.36 25.21
N SER A 107 27.44 -8.43 25.22
CA SER A 107 28.54 -8.65 24.26
C SER A 107 28.11 -9.39 23.01
N ASP A 108 27.09 -10.23 23.14
CA ASP A 108 26.63 -11.17 22.12
C ASP A 108 25.14 -11.54 22.37
N PRO A 109 24.45 -12.12 21.36
CA PRO A 109 23.04 -12.48 21.48
C PRO A 109 22.73 -13.47 22.61
N VAL A 110 23.64 -14.40 22.93
CA VAL A 110 23.41 -15.39 24.00
C VAL A 110 23.36 -14.70 25.36
N SER A 111 24.32 -13.80 25.61
CA SER A 111 24.32 -12.99 26.83
C SER A 111 23.09 -12.09 26.93
N ALA A 112 22.48 -11.70 25.80
CA ALA A 112 21.33 -10.81 25.81
C ALA A 112 20.06 -11.48 26.38
N ASP A 113 19.82 -12.74 26.01
CA ASP A 113 18.75 -13.54 26.58
C ASP A 113 18.96 -13.74 28.09
N GLU A 114 20.19 -14.05 28.50
CA GLU A 114 20.55 -14.22 29.92
C GLU A 114 20.31 -12.94 30.73
N PHE A 115 20.58 -11.75 30.18
CA PHE A 115 20.30 -10.49 30.87
C PHE A 115 18.81 -10.24 31.06
N THR A 116 18.00 -10.61 30.08
CA THR A 116 16.53 -10.53 30.16
C THR A 116 16.03 -11.45 31.28
N ASP A 117 16.54 -12.68 31.36
CA ASP A 117 16.19 -13.64 32.42
C ASP A 117 16.64 -13.18 33.83
N LEU A 118 17.75 -12.43 33.90
CA LEU A 118 18.21 -11.80 35.15
C LEU A 118 17.38 -10.57 35.54
N GLY A 119 16.45 -10.16 34.70
CA GLY A 119 15.51 -9.08 34.96
C GLY A 119 15.98 -7.71 34.46
N ALA A 120 16.91 -7.60 33.51
CA ALA A 120 17.16 -6.33 32.85
C ALA A 120 15.91 -5.87 32.08
N ASP A 121 15.60 -4.57 32.11
CA ASP A 121 14.44 -4.02 31.39
C ASP A 121 14.74 -3.79 29.91
N VAL A 122 16.00 -3.43 29.60
CA VAL A 122 16.50 -3.24 28.23
C VAL A 122 17.89 -3.83 28.11
N VAL A 123 18.13 -4.54 27.03
CA VAL A 123 19.44 -5.08 26.68
C VAL A 123 19.94 -4.45 25.40
N ILE A 124 21.15 -3.89 25.44
CA ILE A 124 21.81 -3.26 24.29
C ILE A 124 23.00 -4.11 23.86
N ASN A 125 23.01 -4.56 22.62
CA ASN A 125 24.18 -5.17 21.99
C ASN A 125 24.83 -4.15 21.03
N PRO A 126 25.99 -3.56 21.37
CA PRO A 126 26.63 -2.54 20.55
C PRO A 126 26.95 -3.01 19.13
N SER A 127 27.34 -4.27 18.96
CA SER A 127 27.70 -4.82 17.65
C SER A 127 26.49 -4.89 16.72
N THR A 128 25.33 -5.28 17.24
CA THR A 128 24.06 -5.30 16.50
C THR A 128 23.63 -3.88 16.15
N VAL A 129 23.68 -2.95 17.10
CA VAL A 129 23.30 -1.53 16.86
C VAL A 129 24.17 -0.89 15.78
N ILE A 130 25.48 -1.13 15.81
CA ILE A 130 26.40 -0.61 14.79
C ILE A 130 26.14 -1.26 13.43
N ALA A 131 25.90 -2.58 13.39
CA ALA A 131 25.57 -3.28 12.15
C ALA A 131 24.29 -2.73 11.52
N ASP A 132 23.21 -2.56 12.30
CA ASP A 132 21.94 -2.00 11.85
C ASP A 132 22.11 -0.56 11.34
N SER A 133 22.91 0.25 12.05
CA SER A 133 23.21 1.62 11.62
C SER A 133 24.01 1.65 10.31
N ALA A 134 24.96 0.73 10.12
CA ALA A 134 25.74 0.63 8.90
C ALA A 134 24.88 0.17 7.71
N LEU A 135 23.99 -0.80 7.93
CA LEU A 135 23.03 -1.25 6.91
C LEU A 135 22.10 -0.12 6.48
N ARG A 136 21.55 0.65 7.42
CA ARG A 136 20.71 1.84 7.10
C ARG A 136 21.47 2.90 6.30
N ALA A 137 22.74 3.13 6.64
CA ALA A 137 23.57 4.07 5.90
C ALA A 137 23.85 3.58 4.46
N LEU A 138 24.04 2.27 4.28
CA LEU A 138 24.18 1.66 2.97
C LEU A 138 22.87 1.75 2.16
N GLU A 139 21.73 1.41 2.76
CA GLU A 139 20.42 1.54 2.11
C GLU A 139 20.15 2.98 1.63
N SER A 140 20.51 3.98 2.45
CA SER A 140 20.42 5.40 2.06
C SER A 140 21.35 5.72 0.89
N GLY A 141 22.61 5.28 0.94
CA GLY A 141 23.58 5.51 -0.14
C GLY A 141 23.22 4.80 -1.45
N GLU A 142 22.65 3.58 -1.39
CA GLU A 142 22.14 2.86 -2.54
C GLU A 142 20.95 3.58 -3.17
N LEU A 143 20.05 4.14 -2.36
CA LEU A 143 18.94 4.95 -2.84
C LEU A 143 19.43 6.25 -3.50
N GLU A 144 20.39 6.96 -2.91
CA GLU A 144 21.01 8.16 -3.52
C GLU A 144 21.70 7.82 -4.85
N TYR A 145 22.44 6.71 -4.91
CA TYR A 145 23.07 6.24 -6.14
C TYR A 145 22.03 5.92 -7.22
N LYS A 146 20.98 5.16 -6.88
CA LYS A 146 19.87 4.85 -7.79
C LYS A 146 19.13 6.09 -8.25
N THR A 147 18.96 7.08 -7.37
CA THR A 147 18.36 8.38 -7.70
C THR A 147 19.21 9.11 -8.73
N GLY A 148 20.54 9.08 -8.59
CA GLY A 148 21.47 9.60 -9.59
C GLY A 148 21.32 8.91 -10.94
N GLU A 149 21.29 7.57 -10.98
CA GLU A 149 21.11 6.81 -12.23
C GLU A 149 19.75 7.12 -12.91
N LEU A 150 18.68 7.27 -12.12
CA LEU A 150 17.36 7.66 -12.61
C LEU A 150 17.40 9.06 -13.23
N VAL A 151 17.97 10.04 -12.52
CA VAL A 151 18.09 11.42 -13.01
C VAL A 151 18.95 11.48 -14.27
N ASP A 152 20.08 10.77 -14.32
CA ASP A 152 20.94 10.70 -15.51
C ASP A 152 20.18 10.11 -16.72
N SER A 153 19.31 9.12 -16.48
CA SER A 153 18.48 8.53 -17.52
C SER A 153 17.41 9.51 -18.01
N ILE A 154 16.76 10.25 -17.11
CA ILE A 154 15.78 11.29 -17.46
C ILE A 154 16.47 12.44 -18.22
N ASP A 155 17.61 12.95 -17.73
CA ASP A 155 18.38 14.02 -18.36
C ASP A 155 18.93 13.66 -19.75
N SER A 156 18.98 12.36 -20.08
CA SER A 156 19.38 11.88 -21.41
C SER A 156 18.29 12.03 -22.47
N THR A 157 17.04 12.32 -22.05
CA THR A 157 15.90 12.58 -22.95
C THR A 157 16.19 13.81 -23.81
N THR A 158 16.08 13.70 -25.15
CA THR A 158 16.39 14.81 -26.05
C THR A 158 15.16 15.53 -26.60
N SER A 159 14.01 14.88 -26.58
CA SER A 159 12.77 15.39 -27.14
C SER A 159 11.61 15.22 -26.18
N LYS A 160 11.19 13.98 -25.91
CA LYS A 160 10.01 13.72 -25.07
C LYS A 160 10.03 12.32 -24.50
N MET A 161 9.66 12.21 -23.22
CA MET A 161 9.57 10.97 -22.49
C MET A 161 8.14 10.39 -22.54
N ALA A 162 8.02 9.08 -22.76
CA ALA A 162 6.78 8.33 -22.63
C ALA A 162 6.80 7.51 -21.34
N ILE A 163 5.83 7.71 -20.45
CA ILE A 163 5.66 6.93 -19.23
C ILE A 163 4.47 6.00 -19.41
N LEU A 164 4.75 4.74 -19.76
CA LEU A 164 3.71 3.75 -20.04
C LEU A 164 3.34 2.98 -18.77
N THR A 165 2.05 2.99 -18.45
CA THR A 165 1.45 2.11 -17.45
C THR A 165 1.00 0.78 -18.08
N HIS A 166 0.72 -0.22 -17.26
CA HIS A 166 0.13 -1.48 -17.73
C HIS A 166 -1.28 -1.33 -18.33
N HIS A 167 -1.75 -2.39 -19.01
CA HIS A 167 -3.13 -2.45 -19.54
C HIS A 167 -4.16 -2.34 -18.41
N ARG A 168 -5.10 -1.39 -18.53
CA ARG A 168 -6.11 -1.06 -17.51
C ARG A 168 -5.47 -0.68 -16.17
N PRO A 169 -4.74 0.45 -16.11
CA PRO A 169 -3.90 0.78 -14.98
C PRO A 169 -4.71 0.95 -13.69
N ASN A 170 -4.16 0.42 -12.59
CA ASN A 170 -4.68 0.62 -11.25
C ASN A 170 -4.20 1.97 -10.67
N PRO A 171 -4.71 2.39 -9.51
CA PRO A 171 -4.27 3.64 -8.89
C PRO A 171 -2.77 3.74 -8.63
N ASP A 172 -2.11 2.64 -8.25
CA ASP A 172 -0.67 2.62 -8.00
C ASP A 172 0.15 2.92 -9.27
N ALA A 173 -0.21 2.30 -10.40
CA ALA A 173 0.42 2.55 -11.69
C ALA A 173 0.26 4.01 -12.15
N ILE A 174 -0.97 4.55 -12.05
CA ILE A 174 -1.25 5.94 -12.42
C ILE A 174 -0.50 6.91 -11.51
N ALA A 175 -0.58 6.72 -10.19
CA ALA A 175 0.08 7.59 -9.22
C ALA A 175 1.60 7.61 -9.37
N SER A 176 2.20 6.43 -9.56
CA SER A 176 3.63 6.30 -9.79
C SER A 176 4.06 6.98 -11.09
N ALA A 177 3.25 6.85 -12.15
CA ALA A 177 3.54 7.48 -13.44
C ALA A 177 3.52 9.02 -13.35
N VAL A 178 2.51 9.58 -12.69
CA VAL A 178 2.40 11.02 -12.47
C VAL A 178 3.50 11.55 -11.56
N ALA A 179 3.91 10.77 -10.55
CA ALA A 179 5.06 11.13 -9.72
C ALA A 179 6.37 11.15 -10.51
N LEU A 180 6.56 10.20 -11.43
CA LEU A 180 7.71 10.20 -12.32
C LEU A 180 7.65 11.35 -13.33
N GLN A 181 6.46 11.70 -13.84
CA GLN A 181 6.25 12.91 -14.65
C GLN A 181 6.65 14.16 -13.89
N ALA A 182 6.27 14.29 -12.62
CA ALA A 182 6.68 15.43 -11.77
C ALA A 182 8.20 15.49 -11.56
N ILE A 183 8.88 14.34 -11.48
CA ILE A 183 10.35 14.30 -11.45
C ILE A 183 10.92 14.77 -12.79
N ALA A 184 10.39 14.29 -13.92
CA ALA A 184 10.82 14.73 -15.26
C ALA A 184 10.61 16.24 -15.47
N ASP A 185 9.47 16.78 -15.02
CA ASP A 185 9.17 18.21 -15.08
C ASP A 185 10.18 19.07 -14.28
N ASP A 186 10.61 18.60 -13.10
CA ASP A 186 11.67 19.26 -12.31
C ASP A 186 13.04 19.24 -13.01
N ARG A 187 13.24 18.28 -13.94
CA ARG A 187 14.42 18.18 -14.81
C ARG A 187 14.26 18.94 -16.14
N ASP A 188 13.20 19.73 -16.31
CA ASP A 188 12.85 20.41 -17.57
C ASP A 188 12.63 19.43 -18.76
N VAL A 189 12.18 18.20 -18.49
CA VAL A 189 11.88 17.16 -19.49
C VAL A 189 10.37 16.99 -19.64
N ASP A 190 9.84 17.24 -20.85
CA ASP A 190 8.43 16.99 -21.17
C ASP A 190 8.14 15.48 -21.19
N ALA A 191 7.11 15.05 -20.47
CA ALA A 191 6.73 13.65 -20.36
C ALA A 191 5.21 13.46 -20.48
N ASP A 192 4.77 12.47 -21.25
CA ASP A 192 3.36 12.06 -21.30
C ASP A 192 3.14 10.77 -20.50
N VAL A 193 2.11 10.76 -19.65
CA VAL A 193 1.63 9.53 -19.01
C VAL A 193 0.66 8.82 -19.95
N ILE A 194 1.01 7.59 -20.34
CA ILE A 194 0.34 6.83 -21.38
C ILE A 194 -0.25 5.55 -20.80
N TYR A 195 -1.54 5.33 -21.08
CA TYR A 195 -2.23 4.09 -20.69
C TYR A 195 -2.69 3.28 -21.89
N ASP A 196 -2.77 1.96 -21.70
CA ASP A 196 -3.29 1.01 -22.69
C ASP A 196 -4.65 0.43 -22.23
N GLY A 197 -5.57 0.22 -23.19
CA GLY A 197 -6.91 -0.31 -22.95
C GLY A 197 -7.95 0.72 -22.52
N GLU A 198 -9.02 0.24 -21.89
CA GLU A 198 -10.14 1.07 -21.41
C GLU A 198 -10.08 1.29 -19.89
N MET A 199 -10.32 2.52 -19.44
CA MET A 199 -10.52 2.84 -18.03
C MET A 199 -11.93 2.44 -17.56
N SER A 200 -12.16 1.13 -17.37
CA SER A 200 -13.53 0.65 -17.12
C SER A 200 -13.99 0.73 -15.66
N LEU A 201 -13.09 0.81 -14.67
CA LEU A 201 -13.44 0.97 -13.24
C LEU A 201 -13.80 2.43 -12.94
N GLN A 202 -14.97 2.64 -12.34
CA GLN A 202 -15.49 3.98 -12.04
C GLN A 202 -14.60 4.71 -11.03
N GLU A 203 -14.03 3.97 -10.08
CA GLU A 203 -13.09 4.46 -9.08
C GLU A 203 -11.84 5.03 -9.75
N ASN A 204 -11.26 4.33 -10.72
CA ASN A 204 -10.07 4.82 -11.45
C ASN A 204 -10.39 6.03 -12.33
N ARG A 205 -11.60 6.09 -12.92
CA ARG A 205 -12.05 7.29 -13.66
C ARG A 205 -12.27 8.47 -12.72
N ALA A 206 -12.90 8.25 -11.57
CA ALA A 206 -13.11 9.28 -10.56
C ALA A 206 -11.76 9.79 -10.03
N PHE A 207 -10.82 8.88 -9.76
CA PHE A 207 -9.45 9.20 -9.37
C PHE A 207 -8.77 10.16 -10.33
N VAL A 208 -8.75 9.83 -11.62
CA VAL A 208 -8.12 10.67 -12.66
C VAL A 208 -8.85 12.01 -12.83
N ASN A 209 -10.18 12.00 -12.85
CA ASN A 209 -10.98 13.21 -13.05
C ASN A 209 -10.92 14.18 -11.86
N LEU A 210 -10.97 13.66 -10.63
CA LEU A 210 -10.97 14.47 -9.41
C LEU A 210 -9.60 15.11 -9.17
N LEU A 211 -8.52 14.39 -9.50
CA LEU A 211 -7.16 14.91 -9.39
C LEU A 211 -6.68 15.68 -10.62
N GLY A 212 -7.49 15.77 -11.68
CA GLY A 212 -7.12 16.48 -12.91
C GLY A 212 -5.88 15.88 -13.59
N ILE A 213 -5.72 14.55 -13.52
CA ILE A 213 -4.56 13.88 -14.11
C ILE A 213 -4.75 13.77 -15.63
N ASP A 214 -3.78 14.28 -16.38
CA ASP A 214 -3.75 14.19 -17.84
C ASP A 214 -3.16 12.85 -18.28
N LEU A 215 -4.03 11.96 -18.78
CA LEU A 215 -3.64 10.67 -19.33
C LEU A 215 -3.85 10.62 -20.85
N VAL A 216 -2.86 10.10 -21.57
CA VAL A 216 -2.92 9.93 -23.02
C VAL A 216 -3.20 8.47 -23.36
N SER A 217 -4.20 8.21 -24.21
CA SER A 217 -4.44 6.85 -24.67
C SER A 217 -3.37 6.42 -25.66
N LYS A 218 -2.78 5.24 -25.46
CA LYS A 218 -1.86 4.62 -26.41
C LYS A 218 -2.45 4.49 -27.83
N ALA A 219 -3.77 4.36 -27.94
CA ALA A 219 -4.46 4.25 -29.23
C ALA A 219 -4.43 5.55 -30.05
N ASP A 220 -4.22 6.69 -29.40
CA ASP A 220 -4.29 8.03 -30.02
C ASP A 220 -2.91 8.59 -30.41
N ILE A 221 -1.83 7.87 -30.07
CA ILE A 221 -0.44 8.32 -30.28
C ILE A 221 0.42 7.26 -30.97
N SER A 222 1.60 7.69 -31.44
CA SER A 222 2.65 6.82 -31.96
C SER A 222 3.86 6.91 -31.03
N LEU A 223 4.34 5.77 -30.53
CA LEU A 223 5.51 5.75 -29.64
C LEU A 223 6.80 6.23 -30.32
N ASP A 224 6.85 6.24 -31.66
CA ASP A 224 7.99 6.74 -32.44
C ASP A 224 8.25 8.25 -32.26
N THR A 225 7.30 8.98 -31.65
CA THR A 225 7.48 10.41 -31.35
C THR A 225 8.23 10.68 -30.04
N TYR A 226 8.53 9.63 -29.27
CA TYR A 226 9.23 9.68 -28.00
C TYR A 226 10.62 9.06 -28.17
N ASP A 227 11.62 9.64 -27.51
CA ASP A 227 13.00 9.12 -27.53
C ASP A 227 13.44 8.51 -26.21
N THR A 228 12.58 8.56 -25.19
CA THR A 228 12.77 7.88 -23.92
C THR A 228 11.51 7.15 -23.54
N ILE A 229 11.59 5.82 -23.43
CA ILE A 229 10.47 4.93 -23.14
C ILE A 229 10.62 4.38 -21.73
N THR A 230 9.60 4.62 -20.91
CA THR A 230 9.55 4.18 -19.52
C THR A 230 8.40 3.24 -19.27
N LEU A 231 8.64 2.17 -18.53
CA LEU A 231 7.62 1.26 -18.04
C LEU A 231 7.50 1.38 -16.52
N ILE A 232 6.27 1.52 -16.03
CA ILE A 232 6.00 1.62 -14.60
C ILE A 232 4.89 0.65 -14.20
N ASN A 233 5.13 -0.09 -13.11
CA ASN A 233 4.19 -1.06 -12.54
C ASN A 233 3.62 -2.05 -13.60
N HIS A 234 4.51 -2.77 -14.27
CA HIS A 234 4.20 -3.59 -15.44
C HIS A 234 4.45 -5.09 -15.22
N ALA A 235 4.95 -5.51 -14.06
CA ALA A 235 5.45 -6.85 -13.79
C ALA A 235 4.43 -7.98 -14.00
N HIS A 236 3.16 -7.72 -13.70
CA HIS A 236 2.05 -8.69 -13.78
C HIS A 236 1.22 -8.57 -15.06
N ALA A 237 1.60 -7.69 -15.98
CA ALA A 237 0.90 -7.48 -17.23
C ALA A 237 1.46 -8.37 -18.35
N THR A 238 0.66 -8.54 -19.41
CA THR A 238 1.17 -9.07 -20.67
C THR A 238 2.32 -8.23 -21.18
N GLU A 239 3.26 -8.86 -21.88
CA GLU A 239 4.43 -8.20 -22.47
C GLU A 239 4.03 -6.87 -23.14
N PRO A 240 4.65 -5.74 -22.75
CA PRO A 240 4.31 -4.45 -23.32
C PRO A 240 4.60 -4.47 -24.82
N ALA A 241 3.61 -4.08 -25.62
CA ALA A 241 3.79 -3.92 -27.07
C ALA A 241 4.61 -2.65 -27.35
N VAL A 242 5.91 -2.72 -27.10
CA VAL A 242 6.91 -1.69 -27.34
C VAL A 242 7.99 -2.31 -28.22
N ASP A 243 8.11 -1.83 -29.45
CA ASP A 243 9.14 -2.26 -30.40
C ASP A 243 10.46 -1.51 -30.11
N GLY A 244 11.16 -1.82 -29.01
CA GLY A 244 12.38 -1.10 -28.65
C GLY A 244 13.04 -1.48 -27.32
N VAL A 245 14.14 -0.80 -27.01
CA VAL A 245 14.79 -0.85 -25.68
C VAL A 245 13.98 0.03 -24.74
N VAL A 246 13.74 -0.44 -23.52
CA VAL A 246 13.12 0.38 -22.47
C VAL A 246 14.23 1.14 -21.76
N ASP A 247 14.09 2.45 -21.59
CA ASP A 247 15.14 3.25 -20.96
C ASP A 247 15.03 3.15 -19.43
N ILE A 248 13.82 3.21 -18.90
CA ILE A 248 13.55 3.19 -17.44
C ILE A 248 12.49 2.13 -17.13
N TYR A 249 12.77 1.28 -16.15
CA TYR A 249 11.81 0.33 -15.58
C TYR A 249 11.74 0.49 -14.06
N ILE A 250 10.56 0.78 -13.53
CA ILE A 250 10.34 0.87 -12.07
C ILE A 250 9.14 0.01 -11.69
N ASP A 251 9.37 -0.90 -10.74
CA ASP A 251 8.32 -1.78 -10.26
C ASP A 251 8.59 -2.28 -8.84
N HIS A 252 7.54 -2.64 -8.11
CA HIS A 252 7.63 -3.34 -6.84
C HIS A 252 7.52 -4.87 -6.99
N ALA A 253 7.40 -5.39 -8.21
CA ALA A 253 7.40 -6.83 -8.51
C ALA A 253 8.37 -7.19 -9.65
N GLU A 254 8.85 -8.43 -9.66
CA GLU A 254 9.72 -8.92 -10.73
C GLU A 254 8.91 -9.15 -12.03
N PRO A 255 9.39 -8.65 -13.19
CA PRO A 255 8.70 -8.85 -14.46
C PRO A 255 8.68 -10.32 -14.87
N GLN A 256 7.56 -10.75 -15.46
CA GLN A 256 7.40 -12.11 -15.99
C GLN A 256 7.86 -12.27 -17.45
N PHE A 257 8.53 -11.26 -17.99
CA PHE A 257 9.04 -11.19 -19.36
C PHE A 257 10.49 -10.70 -19.36
N GLU A 258 11.24 -11.06 -20.40
CA GLU A 258 12.60 -10.57 -20.59
C GLU A 258 12.57 -9.20 -21.27
N MET A 259 13.34 -8.25 -20.76
CA MET A 259 13.46 -6.92 -21.33
C MET A 259 14.90 -6.40 -21.18
N GLU A 260 15.40 -5.74 -22.22
CA GLU A 260 16.63 -4.97 -22.13
C GLU A 260 16.30 -3.57 -21.63
N VAL A 261 16.93 -3.16 -20.53
CA VAL A 261 16.65 -1.89 -19.86
C VAL A 261 17.91 -1.14 -19.47
N ALA A 262 17.97 0.16 -19.74
CA ALA A 262 19.13 0.99 -19.39
C ALA A 262 19.20 1.27 -17.88
N PHE A 263 18.07 1.65 -17.28
CA PHE A 263 17.92 1.82 -15.84
C PHE A 263 16.75 0.99 -15.32
N SER A 264 17.01 0.16 -14.30
CA SER A 264 15.97 -0.57 -13.58
C SER A 264 16.07 -0.41 -12.07
N ASP A 265 14.90 -0.27 -11.45
CA ASP A 265 14.72 -0.36 -10.01
C ASP A 265 13.51 -1.25 -9.71
N ILE A 266 13.80 -2.43 -9.15
CA ILE A 266 12.80 -3.45 -8.82
C ILE A 266 12.89 -3.70 -7.33
N ARG A 267 11.81 -3.42 -6.60
CA ARG A 267 11.79 -3.52 -5.12
C ARG A 267 10.67 -4.42 -4.60
N PRO A 268 10.87 -5.75 -4.59
CA PRO A 268 9.92 -6.72 -4.03
C PRO A 268 9.68 -6.59 -2.53
N ASN A 269 10.46 -5.78 -1.83
CA ASN A 269 10.38 -5.54 -0.40
C ASN A 269 9.50 -4.34 -0.02
N VAL A 270 8.78 -3.74 -0.97
CA VAL A 270 7.73 -2.73 -0.72
C VAL A 270 6.42 -3.16 -1.37
N SER A 271 5.30 -2.62 -0.91
CA SER A 271 3.99 -3.07 -1.40
C SER A 271 3.54 -2.41 -2.69
N SER A 272 4.13 -1.26 -3.07
CA SER A 272 3.63 -0.47 -4.20
C SER A 272 4.75 0.32 -4.89
N SER A 273 4.57 0.59 -6.18
CA SER A 273 5.48 1.47 -6.94
C SER A 273 5.40 2.92 -6.42
N SER A 274 4.24 3.35 -5.91
CA SER A 274 4.04 4.66 -5.30
C SER A 274 4.97 4.86 -4.10
N THR A 275 5.24 3.80 -3.31
CA THR A 275 6.24 3.84 -2.22
C THR A 275 7.66 4.07 -2.76
N ILE A 276 8.01 3.46 -3.90
CA ILE A 276 9.33 3.66 -4.53
C ILE A 276 9.47 5.12 -5.00
N LEU A 277 8.47 5.64 -5.71
CA LEU A 277 8.50 7.00 -6.23
C LEU A 277 8.50 8.04 -5.11
N THR A 278 7.77 7.79 -4.02
CA THR A 278 7.82 8.65 -2.82
C THR A 278 9.24 8.73 -2.24
N LYS A 279 10.00 7.63 -2.23
CA LYS A 279 11.40 7.64 -1.78
C LYS A 279 12.30 8.44 -2.72
N TYR A 280 12.06 8.40 -4.04
CA TYR A 280 12.78 9.26 -4.99
C TYR A 280 12.49 10.74 -4.74
N LEU A 281 11.22 11.11 -4.57
CA LEU A 281 10.83 12.48 -4.23
C LEU A 281 11.52 12.98 -2.95
N GLN A 282 11.57 12.15 -1.91
CA GLN A 282 12.28 12.47 -0.65
C GLN A 282 13.77 12.66 -0.85
N THR A 283 14.40 11.80 -1.67
CA THR A 283 15.85 11.85 -1.91
C THR A 283 16.23 13.08 -2.75
N LEU A 284 15.37 13.48 -3.67
CA LEU A 284 15.51 14.68 -4.48
C LEU A 284 15.14 15.98 -3.73
N ASP A 285 14.57 15.88 -2.53
CA ASP A 285 13.95 17.01 -1.81
C ASP A 285 12.91 17.75 -2.68
N LEU A 286 12.19 17.00 -3.53
CA LEU A 286 11.24 17.53 -4.50
C LEU A 286 9.88 17.79 -3.84
N THR A 287 9.45 19.06 -3.86
CA THR A 287 8.09 19.44 -3.44
C THR A 287 7.12 19.24 -4.60
N VAL A 288 6.24 18.25 -4.48
CA VAL A 288 5.20 17.96 -5.48
C VAL A 288 3.91 18.71 -5.18
N SER A 289 3.01 18.75 -6.16
CA SER A 289 1.68 19.35 -5.99
C SER A 289 0.80 18.50 -5.08
N GLU A 290 -0.29 19.09 -4.56
CA GLU A 290 -1.28 18.41 -3.72
C GLU A 290 -1.92 17.23 -4.46
N GLU A 291 -2.13 17.35 -5.78
CA GLU A 291 -2.66 16.31 -6.65
C GLU A 291 -1.73 15.09 -6.72
N VAL A 292 -0.42 15.30 -6.91
CA VAL A 292 0.57 14.21 -6.95
C VAL A 292 0.70 13.53 -5.59
N ALA A 293 0.72 14.32 -4.50
CA ALA A 293 0.78 13.77 -3.14
C ALA A 293 -0.46 12.92 -2.81
N THR A 294 -1.64 13.40 -3.21
CA THR A 294 -2.92 12.69 -3.06
C THR A 294 -2.94 11.41 -3.91
N ALA A 295 -2.46 11.48 -5.15
CA ALA A 295 -2.34 10.33 -6.04
C ALA A 295 -1.48 9.23 -5.42
N LEU A 296 -0.27 9.57 -4.97
CA LEU A 296 0.66 8.62 -4.34
C LEU A 296 0.08 8.02 -3.06
N LEU A 297 -0.55 8.83 -2.21
CA LEU A 297 -1.16 8.33 -0.98
C LEU A 297 -2.30 7.35 -1.28
N TYR A 298 -3.15 7.66 -2.27
CA TYR A 298 -4.20 6.76 -2.70
C TYR A 298 -3.63 5.48 -3.34
N GLY A 299 -2.60 5.57 -4.17
CA GLY A 299 -1.91 4.42 -4.77
C GLY A 299 -1.41 3.43 -3.72
N ILE A 300 -0.72 3.93 -2.68
CA ILE A 300 -0.24 3.11 -1.56
C ILE A 300 -1.42 2.46 -0.81
N ARG A 301 -2.49 3.21 -0.52
CA ARG A 301 -3.67 2.69 0.21
C ARG A 301 -4.43 1.66 -0.62
N ALA A 302 -4.60 1.89 -1.92
CA ALA A 302 -5.28 0.96 -2.82
C ALA A 302 -4.56 -0.38 -2.88
N GLU A 303 -3.24 -0.38 -3.05
CA GLU A 303 -2.43 -1.59 -3.18
C GLU A 303 -2.38 -2.40 -1.88
N THR A 304 -2.28 -1.69 -0.74
CA THR A 304 -2.23 -2.29 0.61
C THR A 304 -3.60 -2.61 1.23
N LEU A 305 -4.69 -2.36 0.50
CA LEU A 305 -6.06 -2.45 1.00
C LEU A 305 -6.24 -1.66 2.31
N ASP A 306 -5.87 -0.39 2.28
CA ASP A 306 -5.93 0.52 3.43
C ASP A 306 -5.08 -0.02 4.60
N PHE A 307 -3.84 -0.41 4.30
CA PHE A 307 -2.84 -0.97 5.21
C PHE A 307 -3.22 -2.30 5.89
N LYS A 308 -4.22 -3.02 5.34
CA LYS A 308 -4.71 -4.30 5.91
C LYS A 308 -3.97 -5.51 5.34
N ARG A 309 -3.28 -5.34 4.21
CA ARG A 309 -2.66 -6.44 3.46
C ARG A 309 -1.28 -6.04 2.98
N ASP A 310 -0.34 -6.98 3.10
CA ASP A 310 1.02 -6.95 2.54
C ASP A 310 1.81 -5.65 2.81
N THR A 311 1.43 -4.89 3.84
CA THR A 311 1.97 -3.56 4.16
C THR A 311 3.33 -3.64 4.83
N THR A 312 4.29 -2.84 4.36
CA THR A 312 5.63 -2.75 4.95
C THR A 312 5.83 -1.44 5.75
N PRO A 313 6.86 -1.37 6.61
CA PRO A 313 7.22 -0.11 7.26
C PRO A 313 7.56 1.02 6.28
N ALA A 314 8.04 0.68 5.08
CA ALA A 314 8.33 1.66 4.04
C ALA A 314 7.05 2.32 3.52
N ASP A 315 5.97 1.56 3.32
CA ASP A 315 4.68 2.08 2.86
C ASP A 315 4.05 3.00 3.92
N LEU A 316 4.13 2.63 5.20
CA LEU A 316 3.67 3.48 6.29
C LEU A 316 4.48 4.77 6.41
N THR A 317 5.78 4.70 6.19
CA THR A 317 6.66 5.89 6.23
C THR A 317 6.39 6.81 5.04
N ALA A 318 6.22 6.24 3.84
CA ALA A 318 5.85 6.98 2.64
C ALA A 318 4.47 7.63 2.80
N ALA A 319 3.47 6.88 3.27
CA ALA A 319 2.14 7.40 3.54
C ALA A 319 2.18 8.52 4.60
N ALA A 320 2.93 8.35 5.69
CA ALA A 320 3.08 9.39 6.72
C ALA A 320 3.77 10.66 6.19
N TYR A 321 4.70 10.51 5.24
CA TYR A 321 5.33 11.63 4.56
C TYR A 321 4.35 12.38 3.65
N LEU A 322 3.54 11.67 2.88
CA LEU A 322 2.57 12.25 1.94
C LEU A 322 1.35 12.84 2.64
N TYR A 323 0.95 12.27 3.79
CA TYR A 323 -0.28 12.61 4.50
C TYR A 323 -0.50 14.13 4.69
N PRO A 324 0.47 14.94 5.13
CA PRO A 324 0.27 16.38 5.35
C PRO A 324 0.09 17.19 4.07
N PHE A 325 0.42 16.62 2.90
CA PHE A 325 0.40 17.31 1.61
C PHE A 325 -0.74 16.83 0.70
N ALA A 326 -1.50 15.82 1.13
CA ALA A 326 -2.60 15.26 0.35
C ALA A 326 -3.92 15.96 0.68
N ASP A 327 -4.78 16.11 -0.31
CA ASP A 327 -6.17 16.51 -0.15
C ASP A 327 -6.99 15.32 0.35
N HIS A 328 -7.30 15.34 1.65
CA HIS A 328 -8.07 14.29 2.29
C HIS A 328 -9.56 14.28 1.88
N ASP A 329 -10.12 15.41 1.47
CA ASP A 329 -11.52 15.48 1.00
C ASP A 329 -11.63 14.85 -0.39
N THR A 330 -10.63 15.07 -1.25
CA THR A 330 -10.55 14.40 -2.55
C THR A 330 -10.26 12.90 -2.39
N LEU A 331 -9.36 12.53 -1.47
CA LEU A 331 -9.07 11.12 -1.17
C LEU A 331 -10.33 10.36 -0.70
N GLU A 332 -11.14 10.95 0.17
CA GLU A 332 -12.41 10.35 0.62
C GLU A 332 -13.39 10.17 -0.54
N GLN A 333 -13.49 11.15 -1.44
CA GLN A 333 -14.37 11.08 -2.62
C GLN A 333 -13.94 9.98 -3.61
N VAL A 334 -12.63 9.76 -3.77
CA VAL A 334 -12.11 8.68 -4.62
C VAL A 334 -12.35 7.30 -3.97
N GLU A 335 -12.15 7.17 -2.66
CA GLU A 335 -12.35 5.91 -1.92
C GLU A 335 -13.81 5.49 -1.81
N ALA A 336 -14.71 6.46 -1.73
CA ALA A 336 -16.14 6.24 -1.58
C ALA A 336 -16.92 7.22 -2.48
N PRO A 337 -16.98 6.96 -3.80
CA PRO A 337 -17.71 7.83 -4.70
C PRO A 337 -19.18 7.95 -4.29
N SER A 338 -19.70 9.17 -4.38
CA SER A 338 -21.10 9.48 -4.05
C SER A 338 -22.05 8.69 -4.95
N MET A 339 -23.01 7.99 -4.36
CA MET A 339 -24.01 7.25 -5.12
C MET A 339 -25.21 8.15 -5.45
N SER A 340 -25.68 8.11 -6.70
CA SER A 340 -26.87 8.87 -7.09
C SER A 340 -28.14 8.27 -6.45
N PRO A 341 -29.20 9.07 -6.22
CA PRO A 341 -30.48 8.53 -5.77
C PRO A 341 -31.05 7.45 -6.71
N GLU A 342 -30.88 7.61 -8.02
CA GLU A 342 -31.31 6.61 -9.01
C GLU A 342 -30.54 5.29 -8.84
N THR A 343 -29.22 5.37 -8.67
CA THR A 343 -28.38 4.19 -8.42
C THR A 343 -28.78 3.48 -7.11
N LEU A 344 -29.12 4.25 -6.07
CA LEU A 344 -29.63 3.70 -4.81
C LEU A 344 -30.96 2.95 -5.01
N ASP A 345 -31.87 3.51 -5.80
CA ASP A 345 -33.17 2.90 -6.12
C ASP A 345 -32.97 1.61 -6.95
N VAL A 346 -32.07 1.63 -7.95
CA VAL A 346 -31.68 0.44 -8.73
C VAL A 346 -31.14 -0.66 -7.82
N LEU A 347 -30.24 -0.31 -6.90
CA LEU A 347 -29.70 -1.26 -5.93
C LEU A 347 -30.81 -1.80 -5.01
N ALA A 348 -31.73 -0.95 -4.54
CA ALA A 348 -32.84 -1.37 -3.69
C ALA A 348 -33.76 -2.39 -4.40
N GLU A 349 -34.11 -2.11 -5.66
CA GLU A 349 -34.92 -3.01 -6.49
C GLU A 349 -34.20 -4.33 -6.76
N ALA A 350 -32.91 -4.25 -7.14
CA ALA A 350 -32.05 -5.41 -7.36
C ALA A 350 -31.91 -6.26 -6.09
N ILE A 351 -31.84 -5.65 -4.90
CA ILE A 351 -31.84 -6.37 -3.63
C ILE A 351 -33.19 -7.05 -3.43
N HIS A 352 -34.32 -6.37 -3.63
CA HIS A 352 -35.65 -6.93 -3.39
C HIS A 352 -35.97 -8.12 -4.29
N ASN A 353 -35.57 -8.07 -5.57
CA ASN A 353 -35.94 -9.05 -6.58
C ASN A 353 -34.91 -10.18 -6.78
N ARG A 354 -33.91 -10.29 -5.90
CA ARG A 354 -32.83 -11.25 -6.04
C ARG A 354 -33.31 -12.70 -5.94
N GLU A 355 -32.85 -13.53 -6.88
CA GLU A 355 -32.96 -14.98 -6.79
C GLU A 355 -31.56 -15.57 -6.69
N VAL A 356 -31.37 -16.47 -5.73
CA VAL A 356 -30.08 -17.13 -5.47
C VAL A 356 -30.22 -18.62 -5.71
N LYS A 357 -29.36 -19.19 -6.55
CA LYS A 357 -29.20 -20.64 -6.73
C LYS A 357 -27.74 -21.04 -6.61
N GLY A 358 -27.42 -21.84 -5.59
CA GLY A 358 -26.03 -22.11 -5.23
C GLY A 358 -25.33 -20.81 -4.85
N SER A 359 -24.21 -20.51 -5.51
CA SER A 359 -23.45 -19.27 -5.34
C SER A 359 -23.72 -18.20 -6.40
N HIS A 360 -24.78 -18.39 -7.20
CA HIS A 360 -25.17 -17.48 -8.28
C HIS A 360 -26.38 -16.65 -7.89
N LEU A 361 -26.27 -15.34 -7.99
CA LEU A 361 -27.34 -14.39 -7.76
C LEU A 361 -27.76 -13.76 -9.09
N VAL A 362 -29.04 -13.87 -9.45
CA VAL A 362 -29.62 -13.22 -10.62
C VAL A 362 -30.80 -12.35 -10.17
N THR A 363 -30.83 -11.09 -10.60
CA THR A 363 -31.87 -10.14 -10.17
C THR A 363 -32.25 -9.16 -11.27
N ASN A 364 -33.49 -8.68 -11.22
CA ASN A 364 -33.97 -7.62 -12.08
C ASN A 364 -34.04 -6.30 -11.29
N ALA A 365 -33.60 -5.20 -11.89
CA ALA A 365 -33.71 -3.86 -11.32
C ALA A 365 -34.86 -3.04 -11.95
N GLY A 366 -35.87 -3.72 -12.48
CA GLY A 366 -37.02 -3.07 -13.10
C GLY A 366 -36.66 -2.28 -14.35
N PHE A 367 -37.09 -1.02 -14.38
CA PHE A 367 -36.84 -0.10 -15.49
C PHE A 367 -35.90 1.01 -15.07
N VAL A 368 -34.83 1.21 -15.82
CA VAL A 368 -33.76 2.15 -15.47
C VAL A 368 -33.48 3.11 -16.62
N ARG A 369 -32.91 4.28 -16.30
CA ARG A 369 -32.34 5.18 -17.32
C ARG A 369 -30.83 5.12 -17.29
N ASP A 370 -30.26 5.05 -16.09
CA ASP A 370 -28.83 4.87 -15.87
C ASP A 370 -28.42 3.39 -15.96
N GLN A 371 -27.64 3.05 -16.98
CA GLN A 371 -27.11 1.69 -17.19
C GLN A 371 -25.92 1.39 -16.28
N ASP A 372 -25.14 2.40 -15.91
CA ASP A 372 -23.95 2.25 -15.05
C ASP A 372 -24.36 1.78 -13.64
N ALA A 373 -25.57 2.14 -13.20
CA ALA A 373 -26.16 1.68 -11.96
C ALA A 373 -26.28 0.15 -11.85
N LEU A 374 -26.42 -0.57 -12.98
CA LEU A 374 -26.52 -2.05 -12.98
C LEU A 374 -25.20 -2.69 -12.60
N GLY A 375 -24.08 -2.17 -13.11
CA GLY A 375 -22.74 -2.64 -12.76
C GLY A 375 -22.44 -2.45 -11.27
N GLN A 376 -22.79 -1.28 -10.73
CA GLN A 376 -22.64 -0.98 -9.30
C GLN A 376 -23.50 -1.91 -8.42
N ALA A 377 -24.74 -2.15 -8.83
CA ALA A 377 -25.62 -3.09 -8.13
C ALA A 377 -25.04 -4.51 -8.16
N ALA A 378 -24.56 -4.99 -9.31
CA ALA A 378 -23.96 -6.32 -9.46
C ALA A 378 -22.71 -6.47 -8.57
N GLN A 379 -21.85 -5.46 -8.54
CA GLN A 379 -20.66 -5.45 -7.70
C GLN A 379 -21.02 -5.48 -6.20
N ARG A 380 -22.02 -4.68 -5.78
CA ARG A 380 -22.43 -4.63 -4.37
C ARG A 380 -23.06 -5.95 -3.90
N LEU A 381 -23.84 -6.60 -4.76
CA LEU A 381 -24.48 -7.88 -4.48
C LEU A 381 -23.48 -9.05 -4.40
N LEU A 382 -22.31 -8.93 -5.05
CA LEU A 382 -21.21 -9.91 -4.94
C LEU A 382 -20.59 -10.00 -3.53
N ASN A 383 -20.82 -8.98 -2.69
CA ASN A 383 -20.39 -8.96 -1.29
C ASN A 383 -21.32 -9.73 -0.35
N LEU A 384 -22.47 -10.23 -0.84
CA LEU A 384 -23.34 -11.08 -0.04
C LEU A 384 -22.65 -12.41 0.28
N GLU A 385 -22.84 -12.89 1.51
CA GLU A 385 -22.28 -14.14 1.98
C GLU A 385 -22.75 -15.31 1.08
N GLY A 386 -21.80 -16.13 0.63
CA GLY A 386 -22.06 -17.28 -0.23
C GLY A 386 -22.22 -16.98 -1.73
N ILE A 387 -22.19 -15.72 -2.16
CA ILE A 387 -22.31 -15.35 -3.58
C ILE A 387 -20.93 -15.24 -4.23
N THR A 388 -20.74 -15.93 -5.37
CA THR A 388 -19.52 -15.87 -6.21
C THR A 388 -19.76 -15.22 -7.57
N THR A 389 -21.01 -15.16 -8.02
CA THR A 389 -21.41 -14.53 -9.28
C THR A 389 -22.71 -13.76 -9.08
N SER A 390 -22.78 -12.53 -9.57
CA SER A 390 -23.97 -11.69 -9.55
C SER A 390 -24.28 -11.18 -10.96
N ALA A 391 -25.53 -11.28 -11.39
CA ALA A 391 -26.03 -10.69 -12.62
C ALA A 391 -27.27 -9.84 -12.33
N VAL A 392 -27.22 -8.58 -12.75
CA VAL A 392 -28.31 -7.60 -12.61
C VAL A 392 -28.73 -7.19 -14.01
N PHE A 393 -30.03 -7.23 -14.30
CA PHE A 393 -30.55 -6.74 -15.56
C PHE A 393 -31.73 -5.79 -15.36
N ALA A 394 -31.93 -4.90 -16.32
CA ALA A 394 -33.03 -3.96 -16.31
C ALA A 394 -33.51 -3.66 -17.73
N ILE A 395 -34.70 -3.08 -17.81
CA ILE A 395 -35.36 -2.73 -19.07
C ILE A 395 -35.26 -1.22 -19.28
N THR A 396 -34.82 -0.83 -20.47
CA THR A 396 -34.88 0.55 -20.95
C THR A 396 -35.99 0.68 -21.99
N ASP A 397 -36.07 1.81 -22.69
CA ASP A 397 -37.13 2.04 -23.67
C ASP A 397 -37.02 1.13 -24.91
N ASP A 398 -35.81 0.64 -25.22
CA ASP A 398 -35.50 -0.10 -26.45
C ASP A 398 -34.76 -1.43 -26.25
N ALA A 399 -34.09 -1.63 -25.11
CA ALA A 399 -33.32 -2.85 -24.84
C ALA A 399 -33.38 -3.31 -23.37
N ILE A 400 -33.03 -4.58 -23.17
CA ILE A 400 -32.70 -5.15 -21.87
C ILE A 400 -31.19 -5.01 -21.72
N TYR A 401 -30.77 -4.34 -20.65
CA TYR A 401 -29.36 -4.22 -20.28
C TYR A 401 -29.05 -5.14 -19.13
N LEU A 402 -27.88 -5.77 -19.18
CA LEU A 402 -27.43 -6.71 -18.18
C LEU A 402 -25.97 -6.42 -17.83
N ALA A 403 -25.67 -6.42 -16.54
CA ALA A 403 -24.32 -6.38 -16.00
C ALA A 403 -24.09 -7.59 -15.11
N ALA A 404 -22.98 -8.31 -15.32
CA ALA A 404 -22.59 -9.47 -14.55
C ALA A 404 -21.18 -9.32 -13.98
N ARG A 405 -20.98 -9.83 -12.77
CA ARG A 405 -19.71 -9.83 -12.05
C ARG A 405 -19.46 -11.22 -11.47
N SER A 406 -18.21 -11.69 -11.51
CA SER A 406 -17.81 -12.94 -10.87
C SER A 406 -16.45 -12.84 -10.19
N LYS A 407 -16.33 -13.49 -9.04
CA LYS A 407 -15.06 -13.75 -8.34
C LYS A 407 -14.66 -15.23 -8.38
N ASP A 408 -15.37 -16.06 -9.15
CA ASP A 408 -15.00 -17.47 -9.35
C ASP A 408 -13.96 -17.59 -10.45
N ILE A 409 -12.71 -17.87 -10.08
CA ILE A 409 -11.57 -18.03 -10.99
C ILE A 409 -11.74 -19.16 -12.02
N ARG A 410 -12.72 -20.06 -11.82
CA ARG A 410 -12.97 -21.20 -12.72
C ARG A 410 -13.96 -20.85 -13.83
N MET A 411 -14.55 -19.67 -13.80
CA MET A 411 -15.60 -19.21 -14.72
C MET A 411 -15.13 -17.95 -15.46
N ASN A 412 -15.46 -17.84 -16.73
CA ASN A 412 -15.34 -16.59 -17.49
C ASN A 412 -16.74 -16.01 -17.69
N ILE A 413 -17.08 -14.95 -16.97
CA ILE A 413 -18.44 -14.37 -17.02
C ILE A 413 -18.78 -13.80 -18.39
N GLY A 414 -17.80 -13.26 -19.13
CA GLY A 414 -17.96 -12.83 -20.52
C GLY A 414 -18.39 -13.96 -21.44
N SER A 415 -17.70 -15.11 -21.37
CA SER A 415 -18.09 -16.30 -22.14
C SER A 415 -19.48 -16.81 -21.76
N VAL A 416 -19.86 -16.75 -20.49
CA VAL A 416 -21.22 -17.13 -20.04
C VAL A 416 -22.28 -16.22 -20.67
N LEU A 417 -22.04 -14.90 -20.74
CA LEU A 417 -22.97 -13.99 -21.38
C LEU A 417 -23.01 -14.17 -22.89
N GLU A 418 -21.87 -14.44 -23.54
CA GLU A 418 -21.80 -14.77 -24.97
C GLU A 418 -22.64 -16.01 -25.29
N ASP A 419 -22.44 -17.10 -24.55
CA ASP A 419 -23.19 -18.35 -24.72
C ASP A 419 -24.69 -18.14 -24.45
N ALA A 420 -25.03 -17.29 -23.48
CA ALA A 420 -26.40 -16.99 -23.11
C ALA A 420 -27.09 -16.04 -24.11
N PHE A 421 -26.43 -15.04 -24.67
CA PHE A 421 -27.10 -13.92 -25.33
C PHE A 421 -26.51 -13.49 -26.68
N GLY A 422 -25.35 -14.01 -27.11
CA GLY A 422 -24.67 -13.59 -28.34
C GLY A 422 -25.51 -13.78 -29.63
N ASP A 423 -26.42 -14.75 -29.64
CA ASP A 423 -27.33 -14.97 -30.78
C ASP A 423 -28.44 -13.91 -30.90
N ILE A 424 -28.75 -13.19 -29.82
CA ILE A 424 -29.94 -12.31 -29.73
C ILE A 424 -29.62 -10.90 -29.25
N GLY A 425 -28.35 -10.58 -28.99
CA GLY A 425 -27.90 -9.31 -28.45
C GLY A 425 -26.40 -9.13 -28.62
N GLU A 426 -25.90 -8.02 -28.11
CA GLU A 426 -24.48 -7.69 -28.10
C GLU A 426 -23.91 -7.90 -26.71
N THR A 427 -22.73 -8.50 -26.64
CA THR A 427 -22.05 -8.90 -25.40
C THR A 427 -20.66 -8.30 -25.38
N ALA A 428 -20.23 -7.84 -24.22
CA ALA A 428 -18.91 -7.26 -24.02
C ALA A 428 -18.41 -7.61 -22.61
N GLY A 429 -17.12 -7.93 -22.48
CA GLY A 429 -16.52 -8.22 -21.18
C GLY A 429 -15.45 -9.31 -21.22
N HIS A 430 -14.99 -9.67 -20.03
CA HIS A 430 -13.91 -10.63 -19.79
C HIS A 430 -14.26 -11.53 -18.59
N SER A 431 -13.28 -12.14 -17.94
CA SER A 431 -13.50 -13.25 -17.00
C SER A 431 -14.28 -12.86 -15.74
N THR A 432 -14.14 -11.63 -15.25
CA THR A 432 -14.73 -11.17 -13.98
C THR A 432 -15.82 -10.10 -14.14
N ASP A 433 -15.87 -9.41 -15.27
CA ASP A 433 -16.80 -8.33 -15.57
C ASP A 433 -17.32 -8.47 -17.00
N ALA A 434 -18.65 -8.54 -17.16
CA ALA A 434 -19.26 -8.52 -18.48
C ALA A 434 -20.64 -7.84 -18.49
N SER A 435 -21.07 -7.51 -19.69
CA SER A 435 -22.35 -6.88 -19.99
C SER A 435 -23.00 -7.48 -21.23
N ALA A 436 -24.33 -7.37 -21.31
CA ALA A 436 -25.09 -7.74 -22.50
C ALA A 436 -26.22 -6.73 -22.75
N THR A 437 -26.46 -6.45 -24.02
CA THR A 437 -27.54 -5.58 -24.52
C THR A 437 -28.43 -6.37 -25.46
N ILE A 438 -29.70 -6.57 -25.10
CA ILE A 438 -30.65 -7.40 -25.84
C ILE A 438 -31.78 -6.50 -26.34
N PRO A 439 -31.94 -6.28 -27.66
CA PRO A 439 -33.01 -5.45 -28.19
C PRO A 439 -34.41 -5.99 -27.82
N LEU A 440 -35.33 -5.11 -27.41
CA LEU A 440 -36.72 -5.49 -27.11
C LEU A 440 -37.52 -5.86 -28.37
N GLY A 441 -37.01 -5.53 -29.56
CA GLY A 441 -37.64 -5.88 -30.83
C GLY A 441 -39.05 -5.32 -30.97
N ILE A 442 -40.06 -6.16 -31.20
CA ILE A 442 -41.46 -5.70 -31.37
C ILE A 442 -42.08 -5.09 -30.10
N PHE A 443 -41.39 -5.20 -28.96
CA PHE A 443 -41.79 -4.61 -27.69
C PHE A 443 -41.24 -3.19 -27.50
N THR A 444 -40.44 -2.67 -28.45
CA THR A 444 -40.00 -1.27 -28.46
C THR A 444 -41.21 -0.33 -28.55
N GLY A 445 -41.32 0.63 -27.63
CA GLY A 445 -42.36 1.65 -27.68
C GLY A 445 -43.77 1.20 -27.26
N ILE A 446 -43.92 0.12 -26.48
CA ILE A 446 -45.20 -0.15 -25.79
C ILE A 446 -45.52 1.05 -24.87
N GLU A 447 -46.64 1.73 -25.14
CA GLU A 447 -47.11 2.82 -24.30
C GLU A 447 -47.29 2.36 -22.84
N THR A 448 -46.63 3.07 -21.95
CA THR A 448 -46.39 2.76 -20.55
C THR A 448 -47.62 3.01 -19.67
N SER A 449 -48.69 2.23 -19.85
CA SER A 449 -49.61 1.99 -18.74
C SER A 449 -48.91 1.11 -17.69
N GLU A 450 -49.21 1.31 -16.40
CA GLU A 450 -48.60 0.52 -15.31
C GLU A 450 -48.79 -0.99 -15.50
N GLU A 451 -49.92 -1.40 -16.08
CA GLU A 451 -50.27 -2.81 -16.33
C GLU A 451 -49.39 -3.47 -17.41
N ASN A 452 -49.04 -2.73 -18.46
CA ASN A 452 -48.15 -3.21 -19.52
C ASN A 452 -46.70 -3.35 -19.05
N ARG A 453 -46.24 -2.42 -18.20
CA ARG A 453 -44.88 -2.45 -17.63
C ARG A 453 -44.67 -3.68 -16.74
N GLY A 454 -45.63 -3.98 -15.86
CA GLY A 454 -45.56 -5.17 -15.00
C GLY A 454 -45.53 -6.47 -15.79
N THR A 455 -46.35 -6.56 -16.86
CA THR A 455 -46.38 -7.75 -17.71
C THR A 455 -45.06 -7.94 -18.46
N LEU A 456 -44.54 -6.89 -19.10
CA LEU A 456 -43.25 -6.95 -19.79
C LEU A 456 -42.12 -7.35 -18.84
N LEU A 457 -42.05 -6.72 -17.67
CA LEU A 457 -41.04 -7.03 -16.67
C LEU A 457 -41.08 -8.51 -16.25
N SER A 458 -42.27 -9.06 -16.00
CA SER A 458 -42.41 -10.48 -15.61
C SER A 458 -41.96 -11.46 -16.71
N LEU A 459 -42.21 -11.12 -17.98
CA LEU A 459 -41.81 -11.95 -19.12
C LEU A 459 -40.29 -11.91 -19.32
N VAL A 460 -39.72 -10.71 -19.28
CA VAL A 460 -38.26 -10.50 -19.37
C VAL A 460 -37.57 -11.18 -18.19
N GLU A 461 -38.05 -10.98 -16.98
CA GLU A 461 -37.49 -11.57 -15.78
C GLU A 461 -37.41 -13.10 -15.90
N LYS A 462 -38.51 -13.74 -16.30
CA LYS A 462 -38.54 -15.18 -16.48
C LYS A 462 -37.58 -15.64 -17.57
N ALA A 463 -37.58 -14.98 -18.74
CA ALA A 463 -36.74 -15.38 -19.87
C ALA A 463 -35.24 -15.22 -19.57
N VAL A 464 -34.84 -14.04 -19.09
CA VAL A 464 -33.43 -13.71 -18.79
C VAL A 464 -32.91 -14.56 -17.64
N ARG A 465 -33.69 -14.72 -16.56
CA ARG A 465 -33.27 -15.49 -15.40
C ARG A 465 -33.09 -16.97 -15.72
N THR A 466 -34.02 -17.58 -16.45
CA THR A 466 -33.89 -18.99 -16.89
C THR A 466 -32.62 -19.17 -17.71
N LYS A 467 -32.42 -18.32 -18.73
CA LYS A 467 -31.26 -18.43 -19.62
C LYS A 467 -29.92 -18.22 -18.89
N LEU A 468 -29.87 -17.27 -17.96
CA LEU A 468 -28.68 -17.03 -17.13
C LEU A 468 -28.37 -18.21 -16.21
N PHE A 469 -29.35 -18.76 -15.50
CA PHE A 469 -29.09 -19.90 -14.61
C PHE A 469 -28.67 -21.15 -15.39
N GLU A 470 -29.25 -21.38 -16.57
CA GLU A 470 -28.82 -22.45 -17.47
C GLU A 470 -27.37 -22.25 -17.92
N ALA A 471 -27.01 -21.04 -18.38
CA ALA A 471 -25.64 -20.71 -18.79
C ALA A 471 -24.62 -20.78 -17.64
N LEU A 472 -25.06 -20.49 -16.40
CA LEU A 472 -24.26 -20.63 -15.18
C LEU A 472 -24.18 -22.09 -14.68
N GLY A 473 -24.75 -23.05 -15.41
CA GLY A 473 -24.67 -24.48 -15.09
C GLY A 473 -25.52 -24.89 -13.88
N VAL A 474 -26.56 -24.12 -13.55
CA VAL A 474 -27.50 -24.45 -12.48
C VAL A 474 -28.59 -25.37 -13.05
N GLU A 475 -28.56 -26.66 -12.68
CA GLU A 475 -29.59 -27.61 -13.11
C GLU A 475 -30.99 -27.18 -12.63
N THR A 476 -31.92 -27.01 -13.58
CA THR A 476 -33.35 -26.87 -13.27
C THR A 476 -33.88 -28.22 -12.80
N SER A 477 -33.96 -28.41 -11.49
CA SER A 477 -34.68 -29.53 -10.89
C SER A 477 -36.21 -29.30 -10.95
N ASP A 478 -36.76 -29.32 -12.17
CA ASP A 478 -38.19 -29.56 -12.38
C ASP A 478 -38.37 -30.96 -12.99
N GLY A 479 -39.08 -31.81 -12.23
CA GLY A 479 -38.99 -33.26 -12.32
C GLY A 479 -39.56 -33.91 -13.58
N ASN A 480 -39.04 -35.10 -13.86
CA ASN A 480 -39.79 -36.20 -14.45
C ASN A 480 -39.32 -37.52 -13.84
N GLY A 481 -39.80 -37.80 -12.63
CA GLY A 481 -39.92 -39.18 -12.17
C GLY A 481 -41.06 -39.84 -12.95
N SER A 482 -40.70 -40.74 -13.86
CA SER A 482 -41.62 -41.74 -14.43
C SER A 482 -41.77 -42.93 -13.50
#